data_AF-A0A925KVT8-F1
#
_entry.id   AF-A0A925KVT8-F1
#
_cell.length_a   1.000
_cell.length_b   1.000
_cell.length_c   1.000
_cell.angle_alpha   90.00
_cell.angle_beta   90.00
_cell.angle_gamma   90.00
#
_symmetry.space_group_name_H-M   'P 1'
#
loop_
_entity.id
_entity.type
_entity.pdbx_description
1 polymer ?
#
loop_
_entity_poly.entity_id
_entity_poly.type
_entity_poly.pdbx_seq_one_letter_code
_entity_poly.pdbx_strand_id
1 'polypeptide(L)'
;MPPPYHIVITRKNQVLLSFLKIRVVVNGKDIYPLSDSRPVKMTVMENNPKVVVTDGYHFTPPVELIYHHLNTYYFKVICVIGDVQLLAGLLLLAVLYLVGFHSDVFILKLLSFTPIIYFLFFYYINRKEFIQITPV
;
A
#
# COMPACT_ATOMS: atom_id res chain seq x y z
N MET A 1 17.61 11.51 -30.36
CA MET A 1 16.90 10.59 -29.44
C MET A 1 15.88 11.41 -28.67
N PRO A 2 14.66 10.90 -28.44
CA PRO A 2 13.71 11.59 -27.56
C PRO A 2 14.33 11.78 -26.16
N PRO A 3 13.98 12.87 -25.46
CA PRO A 3 14.48 13.10 -24.11
C PRO A 3 13.98 11.98 -23.17
N PRO A 4 14.78 11.59 -22.17
CA PRO A 4 14.34 10.61 -21.18
C PRO A 4 13.18 11.14 -20.35
N TYR A 5 12.24 10.25 -20.02
CA TYR A 5 11.12 10.54 -19.13
C TYR A 5 11.45 10.10 -17.71
N HIS A 6 11.00 10.87 -16.72
CA HIS A 6 11.25 10.57 -15.32
C HIS A 6 9.95 10.21 -14.59
N ILE A 7 10.04 9.22 -13.70
CA ILE A 7 8.97 8.85 -12.77
C ILE A 7 9.58 8.89 -11.39
N VAL A 8 9.00 9.70 -10.50
CA VAL A 8 9.42 9.79 -9.11
C VAL A 8 8.33 9.17 -8.25
N ILE A 9 8.63 8.07 -7.58
CA ILE A 9 7.69 7.39 -6.70
C ILE A 9 8.19 7.46 -5.28
N THR A 10 7.30 7.85 -4.39
CA THR A 10 7.53 7.90 -2.95
C THR A 10 6.62 6.91 -2.25
N ARG A 11 7.05 6.40 -1.10
CA ARG A 11 6.18 5.63 -0.22
C ARG A 11 5.70 6.51 0.91
N LYS A 12 4.41 6.46 1.24
CA LYS A 12 3.92 7.08 2.49
C LYS A 12 4.53 6.33 3.67
N ASN A 13 4.90 7.09 4.70
CA ASN A 13 5.27 6.51 5.98
C ASN A 13 3.99 6.03 6.68
N GLN A 14 3.76 4.72 6.63
CA GLN A 14 2.66 4.01 7.28
C GLN A 14 3.21 2.70 7.84
N VAL A 15 2.71 2.29 9.01
CA VAL A 15 3.17 1.08 9.73
C VAL A 15 2.93 -0.17 8.88
N LEU A 16 1.78 -0.29 8.22
CA LEU A 16 1.50 -1.46 7.39
C LEU A 16 2.43 -1.57 6.18
N LEU A 17 2.82 -0.43 5.59
CA LEU A 17 3.73 -0.43 4.44
C LEU A 17 5.17 -0.73 4.84
N SER A 18 5.59 -0.43 6.08
CA SER A 18 6.96 -0.67 6.53
C SER A 18 7.30 -2.13 6.71
N PHE A 19 6.31 -2.97 6.99
CA PHE A 19 6.49 -4.42 7.03
C PHE A 19 6.52 -5.08 5.65
N LEU A 20 6.01 -4.40 4.61
CA LEU A 20 5.87 -4.96 3.27
C LEU A 20 7.06 -4.62 2.38
N LYS A 21 7.50 -5.60 1.59
CA LYS A 21 8.57 -5.43 0.59
C LYS A 21 8.01 -4.87 -0.72
N ILE A 22 7.65 -3.59 -0.70
CA ILE A 22 7.05 -2.89 -1.84
C ILE A 22 8.07 -2.68 -2.97
N ARG A 23 7.63 -2.93 -4.20
CA ARG A 23 8.39 -2.77 -5.43
C ARG A 23 7.51 -2.12 -6.49
N VAL A 24 8.14 -1.32 -7.34
CA VAL A 24 7.55 -0.77 -8.54
C VAL A 24 8.03 -1.60 -9.72
N VAL A 25 7.11 -2.01 -10.60
CA VAL A 25 7.40 -2.68 -11.85
C VAL A 25 7.02 -1.75 -13.00
N VAL A 26 7.98 -1.48 -13.88
CA VAL A 26 7.79 -0.66 -15.08
C VAL A 26 7.80 -1.57 -16.31
N ASN A 27 6.79 -1.45 -17.15
CA ASN A 27 6.61 -2.22 -18.39
C ASN A 27 6.70 -3.75 -18.22
N GLY A 28 6.43 -4.26 -17.01
CA GLY A 28 6.53 -5.69 -16.69
C GLY A 28 7.95 -6.25 -16.67
N LYS A 29 8.99 -5.41 -16.79
CA LYS A 29 10.39 -5.85 -16.91
C LYS A 29 11.29 -5.27 -15.82
N ASP A 30 11.24 -3.97 -15.62
CA ASP A 30 12.16 -3.29 -14.71
C ASP A 30 11.55 -3.20 -13.32
N ILE A 31 12.26 -3.71 -12.32
CA ILE A 31 11.78 -3.79 -10.93
C ILE A 31 12.64 -2.89 -10.03
N TYR A 32 11.99 -1.96 -9.35
CA TYR A 32 12.63 -1.02 -8.44
C TYR A 32 12.09 -1.21 -7.02
N PRO A 33 12.94 -1.56 -6.03
CA PRO A 33 12.50 -1.64 -4.63
C PRO A 33 12.15 -0.25 -4.10
N LEU A 34 10.99 -0.12 -3.45
CA LEU A 34 10.53 1.16 -2.91
C LEU A 34 10.80 1.22 -1.40
N SER A 35 11.86 1.94 -1.03
CA SER A 35 12.24 2.12 0.37
C SER A 35 11.41 3.20 1.08
N ASP A 36 11.22 3.03 2.39
CA ASP A 36 10.45 3.88 3.29
C ASP A 36 10.99 5.32 3.37
N SER A 37 12.29 5.46 3.16
CA SER A 37 13.05 6.66 3.53
C SER A 37 13.43 7.54 2.35
N ARG A 38 13.37 7.03 1.12
CA ARG A 38 13.90 7.72 -0.06
C ARG A 38 12.98 7.59 -1.28
N PRO A 39 12.68 8.70 -1.98
CA PRO A 39 12.05 8.65 -3.28
C PRO A 39 12.88 7.82 -4.26
N VAL A 40 12.21 7.01 -5.06
CA VAL A 40 12.83 6.26 -6.15
C VAL A 40 12.57 7.01 -7.44
N LYS A 41 13.65 7.40 -8.11
CA LYS A 41 13.61 8.02 -9.44
C LYS A 41 13.89 6.96 -10.48
N MET A 42 12.97 6.78 -11.42
CA MET A 42 13.10 5.87 -12.55
C MET A 42 13.18 6.69 -13.83
N THR A 43 14.05 6.29 -14.73
CA THR A 43 14.20 6.92 -16.05
C THR A 43 13.71 5.94 -17.10
N VAL A 44 12.78 6.37 -17.94
CA VAL A 44 12.16 5.54 -18.96
C VAL A 44 12.32 6.21 -20.33
N MET A 45 12.61 5.41 -21.35
CA MET A 45 12.83 5.90 -22.71
C MET A 45 11.56 5.91 -23.56
N GLU A 46 10.52 5.21 -23.10
CA GLU A 46 9.23 5.07 -23.78
C GLU A 46 8.25 6.14 -23.31
N ASN A 47 7.42 6.63 -24.23
CA ASN A 47 6.46 7.72 -23.98
C ASN A 47 5.19 7.26 -23.23
N ASN A 48 4.91 5.96 -23.19
CA ASN A 48 3.71 5.39 -22.56
C ASN A 48 4.03 4.23 -21.60
N PRO A 49 4.86 4.45 -20.56
CA PRO A 49 5.22 3.37 -19.66
C PRO A 49 4.03 2.96 -18.77
N LYS A 50 3.93 1.66 -18.51
CA LYS A 50 2.95 1.07 -17.60
C LYS A 50 3.62 0.80 -16.26
N VAL A 51 3.06 1.39 -15.20
CA VAL A 51 3.58 1.26 -13.84
C VAL A 51 2.64 0.42 -12.99
N VAL A 52 3.19 -0.55 -12.28
CA VAL A 52 2.49 -1.38 -11.30
C VAL A 52 3.27 -1.34 -10.00
N VAL A 53 2.57 -1.29 -8.87
CA VAL A 53 3.18 -1.46 -7.54
C VAL A 53 2.77 -2.80 -6.96
N THR A 54 3.71 -3.50 -6.35
CA THR A 54 3.48 -4.82 -5.77
C THR A 54 4.31 -5.06 -4.51
N ASP A 55 3.80 -5.87 -3.59
CA ASP A 55 4.54 -6.42 -2.44
C ASP A 55 4.97 -7.89 -2.66
N GLY A 56 4.65 -8.47 -3.82
CA GLY A 56 4.83 -9.89 -4.16
C GLY A 56 3.56 -10.74 -4.03
N TYR A 57 2.52 -10.26 -3.33
CA TYR A 57 1.23 -10.94 -3.14
C TYR A 57 0.05 -10.14 -3.72
N HIS A 58 0.16 -8.82 -3.67
CA HIS A 58 -0.78 -7.81 -4.12
C HIS A 58 -0.15 -7.00 -5.25
N PHE A 59 -0.98 -6.59 -6.21
CA PHE A 59 -0.55 -5.73 -7.29
C PHE A 59 -1.65 -4.71 -7.59
N THR A 60 -1.23 -3.47 -7.83
CA THR A 60 -2.14 -2.42 -8.27
C THR A 60 -2.52 -2.64 -9.74
N PRO A 61 -3.66 -2.08 -10.19
CA PRO A 61 -3.93 -1.96 -11.61
C PRO A 61 -2.76 -1.24 -12.33
N PRO A 62 -2.42 -1.65 -13.56
CA PRO A 62 -1.42 -0.92 -14.35
C PRO A 62 -1.87 0.51 -14.62
N VAL A 63 -1.02 1.47 -14.28
CA VAL A 63 -1.22 2.88 -14.59
C VAL A 63 -0.37 3.22 -15.81
N GLU A 64 -1.02 3.57 -16.92
CA GLU A 64 -0.35 4.02 -18.13
C GLU A 64 -0.10 5.53 -18.05
N LEU A 65 1.15 5.95 -18.23
CA LEU A 65 1.56 7.34 -18.14
C LEU A 65 1.68 7.93 -19.53
N ILE A 66 0.90 8.95 -19.86
CA ILE A 66 0.95 9.60 -21.17
C ILE A 66 1.64 10.95 -21.04
N TYR A 67 2.88 11.02 -21.54
CA TYR A 67 3.70 12.23 -21.44
C TYR A 67 3.35 13.22 -22.56
N HIS A 68 2.59 14.27 -22.23
CA HIS A 68 2.24 15.33 -23.18
C HIS A 68 3.13 16.58 -23.05
N HIS A 69 3.29 17.11 -21.83
CA HIS A 69 4.02 18.35 -21.57
C HIS A 69 5.00 18.26 -20.39
N LEU A 70 4.76 17.34 -19.46
CA LEU A 70 5.59 17.14 -18.27
C LEU A 70 6.44 15.90 -18.48
N ASN A 71 7.76 16.06 -18.60
CA ASN A 71 8.70 14.93 -18.68
C ASN A 71 8.92 14.24 -17.32
N THR A 72 8.11 14.55 -16.30
CA THR A 72 8.22 13.99 -14.96
C THR A 72 6.86 13.83 -14.30
N TYR A 73 6.57 12.63 -13.80
CA TYR A 73 5.41 12.35 -12.94
C TYR A 73 5.83 12.01 -11.52
N TYR A 74 5.04 12.48 -10.55
CA TYR A 74 5.23 12.21 -9.13
C TYR A 74 4.08 11.34 -8.62
N PHE A 75 4.43 10.24 -7.97
CA PHE A 75 3.46 9.36 -7.34
C PHE A 75 3.82 9.09 -5.88
N LYS A 76 2.79 8.74 -5.14
CA LYS A 76 2.87 8.27 -3.77
C LYS A 76 2.17 6.94 -3.66
N VAL A 77 2.83 5.98 -3.02
CA VAL A 77 2.24 4.69 -2.67
C VAL A 77 1.68 4.77 -1.27
N ILE A 78 0.40 4.42 -1.12
CA ILE A 78 -0.33 4.41 0.15
C ILE A 78 -1.00 3.05 0.37
N CYS A 79 -1.41 2.79 1.60
CA CYS A 79 -2.32 1.70 1.96
C CYS A 79 -3.69 2.27 2.33
N VAL A 80 -4.77 1.55 2.00
CA VAL A 80 -6.15 1.94 2.40
C VAL A 80 -6.30 2.01 3.92
N ILE A 81 -5.63 1.12 4.66
CA ILE A 81 -5.66 1.15 6.12
C ILE A 81 -4.58 2.11 6.63
N GLY A 82 -5.02 3.15 7.32
CA GLY A 82 -4.16 4.13 7.98
C GLY A 82 -3.71 3.72 9.37
N ASP A 83 -2.65 4.35 9.87
CA ASP A 83 -2.11 4.07 11.22
C ASP A 83 -3.12 4.37 12.34
N VAL A 84 -3.96 5.40 12.16
CA VAL A 84 -5.04 5.74 13.11
C VAL A 84 -6.09 4.64 13.17
N GLN A 85 -6.48 4.07 12.02
CA GLN A 85 -7.44 2.97 11.97
C GLN A 85 -6.87 1.71 12.59
N LEU A 86 -5.58 1.42 12.35
CA LEU A 86 -4.87 0.32 12.98
C LEU A 86 -4.85 0.46 14.50
N LEU A 87 -4.50 1.66 15.01
CA LEU A 87 -4.48 1.95 16.44
C LEU A 87 -5.87 1.84 17.07
N ALA A 88 -6.90 2.40 16.43
CA ALA A 88 -8.28 2.31 16.90
C ALA A 88 -8.76 0.85 16.97
N GLY A 89 -8.46 0.04 15.95
CA GLY A 89 -8.77 -1.39 15.93
C GLY A 89 -8.06 -2.17 17.04
N LEU A 90 -6.78 -1.85 17.30
CA LEU A 90 -6.00 -2.45 18.39
C LEU A 90 -6.58 -2.10 19.77
N LEU A 91 -6.94 -0.85 20.00
CA LEU A 91 -7.55 -0.40 21.26
C LEU A 91 -8.93 -1.04 21.47
N LEU A 92 -9.76 -1.10 20.42
CA LEU A 92 -11.07 -1.74 20.49
C LEU A 92 -10.95 -3.23 20.84
N LEU A 93 -10.03 -3.95 20.17
CA LEU A 93 -9.69 -5.34 20.48
C LEU A 93 -9.31 -5.49 21.96
N ALA A 94 -8.41 -4.65 22.46
CA ALA A 94 -7.94 -4.72 23.85
C ALA A 94 -9.08 -4.50 24.85
N VAL A 95 -9.93 -3.50 24.63
CA VAL A 95 -11.08 -3.21 25.51
C VAL A 95 -12.07 -4.36 25.50
N LEU A 96 -12.49 -4.86 24.33
CA LEU A 96 -13.43 -5.97 24.22
C LEU A 96 -12.88 -7.25 24.86
N TYR A 97 -11.59 -7.51 24.67
CA TYR A 97 -10.92 -8.65 25.30
C TYR A 97 -10.92 -8.53 26.83
N LEU A 98 -10.56 -7.37 27.38
CA LEU A 98 -10.55 -7.13 28.83
C LEU A 98 -11.95 -7.26 29.46
N VAL A 99 -12.97 -6.70 28.80
CA VAL A 99 -14.37 -6.84 29.25
C VAL A 99 -14.82 -8.30 29.19
N GLY A 100 -14.54 -9.00 28.10
CA GLY A 100 -14.84 -10.43 27.97
C GLY A 100 -14.09 -11.28 28.99
N PHE A 101 -12.85 -10.91 29.31
CA PHE A 101 -12.04 -11.57 30.35
C PHE A 101 -12.63 -11.38 31.74
N HIS A 102 -13.00 -10.16 32.11
CA HIS A 102 -13.56 -9.87 33.43
C HIS A 102 -14.98 -10.40 33.63
N SER A 103 -15.79 -10.45 32.57
CA SER A 103 -17.19 -10.90 32.64
C SER A 103 -17.37 -12.40 32.46
N ASP A 104 -16.30 -13.14 32.15
CA ASP A 104 -16.32 -14.55 31.73
C ASP A 104 -17.26 -14.88 30.55
N VAL A 105 -17.71 -13.86 29.82
CA VAL A 105 -18.54 -14.03 28.64
C VAL A 105 -17.66 -14.43 27.46
N PHE A 106 -17.66 -15.73 27.14
CA PHE A 106 -16.88 -16.30 26.04
C PHE A 106 -17.16 -15.62 24.68
N ILE A 107 -18.42 -15.26 24.42
CA ILE A 107 -18.83 -14.61 23.16
C ILE A 107 -18.10 -13.27 22.97
N LEU A 108 -17.92 -12.47 24.03
CA LEU A 108 -17.18 -11.21 23.95
C LEU A 108 -15.69 -11.43 23.68
N LYS A 109 -15.11 -12.50 24.27
CA LYS A 109 -13.73 -12.92 23.96
C LYS A 109 -13.59 -13.25 22.47
N LEU A 110 -14.54 -13.99 21.89
CA LEU A 110 -14.54 -14.33 20.46
C LEU A 110 -14.72 -13.08 19.58
N LEU A 111 -15.69 -12.22 19.91
CA LEU A 111 -15.94 -10.97 19.18
C LEU A 111 -14.78 -9.98 19.27
N SER A 112 -13.95 -10.06 20.31
CA SER A 112 -12.76 -9.21 20.41
C SER A 112 -11.83 -9.38 19.21
N PHE A 113 -11.75 -10.56 18.58
CA PHE A 113 -10.92 -10.82 17.40
C PHE A 113 -11.46 -10.22 16.10
N THR A 114 -12.69 -9.68 16.10
CA THR A 114 -13.32 -9.11 14.90
C THR A 114 -12.47 -8.07 14.18
N PRO A 115 -11.79 -7.11 14.86
CA PRO A 115 -10.90 -6.15 14.21
C PRO A 115 -9.75 -6.83 13.45
N ILE A 116 -9.16 -7.89 14.02
CA ILE A 116 -8.08 -8.67 13.38
C ILE A 116 -8.63 -9.36 12.13
N ILE A 117 -9.76 -10.06 12.25
CA ILE A 117 -10.39 -10.77 11.13
C ILE A 117 -10.75 -9.79 10.01
N TYR A 118 -11.29 -8.62 10.35
CA TYR A 118 -11.61 -7.56 9.40
C TYR A 118 -10.39 -7.08 8.62
N PHE A 119 -9.26 -6.81 9.31
CA PHE A 119 -8.02 -6.40 8.63
C PHE A 119 -7.43 -7.50 7.76
N LEU A 120 -7.45 -8.75 8.21
CA LEU A 120 -7.00 -9.90 7.42
C LEU A 120 -7.88 -10.08 6.18
N PHE A 121 -9.19 -9.95 6.31
CA PHE A 121 -10.12 -10.01 5.19
C PHE A 121 -9.78 -8.93 4.15
N PHE A 122 -9.61 -7.68 4.60
CA PHE A 122 -9.26 -6.60 3.70
C PHE A 122 -7.91 -6.83 2.99
N TYR A 123 -6.90 -7.31 3.72
CA TYR A 123 -5.59 -7.62 3.16
C TYR A 123 -5.66 -8.74 2.11
N TYR A 124 -6.29 -9.88 2.41
CA TYR A 124 -6.25 -11.06 1.54
C TYR A 124 -7.26 -11.04 0.39
N ILE A 125 -8.42 -10.40 0.59
CA ILE A 125 -9.52 -10.42 -0.37
C ILE A 125 -9.49 -9.17 -1.26
N ASN A 126 -9.30 -7.97 -0.71
CA ASN A 126 -9.30 -6.72 -1.46
C ASN A 126 -7.91 -6.36 -2.03
N ARG A 127 -7.33 -7.31 -2.78
CA ARG A 127 -5.94 -7.27 -3.25
C ARG A 127 -5.54 -6.04 -4.07
N LYS A 128 -6.46 -5.49 -4.87
CA LYS A 128 -6.20 -4.34 -5.76
C LYS A 128 -6.38 -2.99 -5.08
N GLU A 129 -7.15 -2.97 -4.00
CA GLU A 129 -7.44 -1.75 -3.26
C GLU A 129 -6.50 -1.57 -2.08
N PHE A 130 -5.90 -2.65 -1.58
CA PHE A 130 -5.02 -2.60 -0.41
C PHE A 130 -3.83 -1.63 -0.59
N ILE A 131 -3.09 -1.75 -1.70
CA ILE A 131 -2.03 -0.81 -2.09
C ILE A 131 -2.59 0.13 -3.16
N GLN A 132 -2.32 1.41 -3.06
CA GLN A 132 -2.78 2.42 -4.01
C GLN A 132 -1.63 3.28 -4.50
N ILE A 133 -1.69 3.65 -5.78
CA ILE A 133 -0.79 4.63 -6.40
C ILE A 133 -1.61 5.92 -6.56
N THR A 134 -1.20 6.99 -5.91
CA THR A 134 -1.84 8.30 -6.01
C THR A 134 -0.89 9.31 -6.64
N PRO A 135 -1.33 10.10 -7.64
CA PRO A 135 -0.54 11.23 -8.13
C PRO A 135 -0.32 12.25 -7.00
N VAL A 136 0.84 12.90 -7.00
CA VAL A 136 1.22 13.95 -6.04
C VAL A 136 1.08 15.31 -6.67
#